data_AF-A0A3M0GKW7-F1
#
_entry.id   AF-A0A3M0GKW7-F1
#
_cell.length_a   1.000
_cell.length_b   1.000
_cell.length_c   1.000
_cell.angle_alpha   90.00
_cell.angle_beta   90.00
_cell.angle_gamma   90.00
#
_symmetry.space_group_name_H-M   'P 1'
#
loop_
_entity.id
_entity.type
_entity.pdbx_description
1 polymer ?
#
loop_
_entity_poly.entity_id
_entity_poly.type
_entity_poly.pdbx_seq_one_letter_code
_entity_poly.pdbx_strand_id
1 'polypeptide(L)'
;MATVVISCIIAQAGWAAAFLGGSEDYFPYHRVGAVVAVAASVLGAVVYVVLRRSAGPVNVALAVALAVGVVAQYALGEAGLASVHIFWGVWVVMIATALTSWTYRHQMPGEMSAA
;
A
#
# COMPACT_ATOMS: atom_id res chain seq x y z
N MET A 1 3.16 -10.26 -4.57
CA MET A 1 2.19 -9.14 -4.54
C MET A 1 2.61 -8.06 -3.55
N ALA A 2 2.81 -8.37 -2.26
CA ALA A 2 3.27 -7.41 -1.25
C ALA A 2 4.42 -6.51 -1.73
N THR A 3 5.48 -7.09 -2.31
CA THR A 3 6.64 -6.36 -2.84
C THR A 3 6.27 -5.32 -3.89
N VAL A 4 5.37 -5.67 -4.83
CA VAL A 4 4.90 -4.73 -5.86
C VAL A 4 4.15 -3.56 -5.23
N VAL A 5 3.23 -3.87 -4.30
CA VAL A 5 2.44 -2.85 -3.62
C VAL A 5 3.32 -1.90 -2.80
N ILE A 6 4.25 -2.42 -2.00
CA ILE A 6 5.15 -1.56 -1.21
C ILE A 6 6.09 -0.76 -2.10
N SER A 7 6.60 -1.30 -3.22
CA SER A 7 7.40 -0.52 -4.17
C SER A 7 6.62 0.66 -4.75
N CYS A 8 5.36 0.47 -5.14
CA CYS A 8 4.50 1.57 -5.60
C CYS A 8 4.29 2.64 -4.52
N ILE A 9 4.06 2.22 -3.28
CA ILE A 9 3.81 3.12 -2.14
C ILE A 9 5.08 3.91 -1.76
N ILE A 10 6.24 3.27 -1.78
CA ILE A 10 7.53 3.94 -1.52
C ILE A 10 7.86 4.93 -2.66
N ALA A 11 7.63 4.55 -3.92
CA ALA A 11 7.79 5.48 -5.05
C ALA A 11 6.87 6.71 -4.91
N GLN A 12 5.60 6.50 -4.52
CA GLN A 12 4.65 7.57 -4.24
C GLN A 12 5.12 8.53 -3.15
N ALA A 13 5.60 7.99 -2.02
CA ALA A 13 6.16 8.79 -0.93
C ALA A 13 7.40 9.56 -1.38
N GLY A 14 8.27 8.95 -2.20
CA GLY A 14 9.45 9.59 -2.75
C GLY A 14 9.12 10.78 -3.66
N TRP A 15 8.18 10.62 -4.60
CA TRP A 15 7.76 11.72 -5.48
C TRP A 15 7.06 12.84 -4.71
N ALA A 16 6.24 12.50 -3.70
CA ALA A 16 5.64 13.49 -2.81
C ALA A 16 6.71 14.28 -2.03
N ALA A 17 7.70 13.60 -1.47
CA ALA A 17 8.79 14.24 -0.75
C ALA A 17 9.63 15.15 -1.66
N ALA A 18 9.92 14.73 -2.90
CA ALA A 18 10.63 15.56 -3.88
C ALA A 18 9.84 16.82 -4.25
N PHE A 19 8.52 16.69 -4.46
CA PHE A 19 7.63 17.82 -4.72
C PHE A 19 7.60 18.80 -3.53
N LEU A 20 7.41 18.30 -2.31
CA LEU A 20 7.44 19.11 -1.09
C LEU A 20 8.80 19.77 -0.84
N GLY A 21 9.89 19.15 -1.34
CA GLY A 21 11.24 19.71 -1.34
C GLY A 21 11.51 20.76 -2.42
N GLY A 22 10.49 21.18 -3.19
CA GLY A 22 10.59 22.25 -4.18
C GLY A 22 10.87 21.78 -5.61
N SER A 23 10.89 20.48 -5.88
CA SER A 23 11.05 19.95 -7.24
C SER A 23 9.67 19.73 -7.89
N GLU A 24 9.07 20.80 -8.41
CA GLU A 24 7.71 20.81 -8.96
C GLU A 24 7.48 19.77 -10.07
N ASP A 25 8.53 19.44 -10.83
CA ASP A 25 8.51 18.42 -11.89
C ASP A 25 8.13 17.02 -11.39
N TYR A 26 8.14 16.78 -10.08
CA TYR A 26 7.73 15.50 -9.50
C TYR A 26 6.22 15.35 -9.27
N PHE A 27 5.47 16.45 -9.31
CA PHE A 27 4.02 16.41 -9.11
C PHE A 27 3.29 15.53 -10.14
N PRO A 28 3.60 15.57 -11.45
CA PRO A 28 2.97 14.68 -12.43
C PRO A 28 3.21 13.19 -12.13
N TYR A 29 4.42 12.80 -11.71
CA TYR A 29 4.72 11.41 -11.35
C TYR A 29 3.95 10.99 -10.10
N HIS A 30 3.87 11.86 -9.09
CA HIS A 30 3.04 11.64 -7.91
C HIS A 30 1.58 11.42 -8.31
N ARG A 31 1.01 12.29 -9.15
CA ARG A 31 -0.38 12.20 -9.60
C ARG A 31 -0.68 10.93 -10.39
N VAL A 32 0.13 10.61 -11.41
CA VAL A 32 -0.06 9.39 -12.22
C VAL A 32 0.15 8.13 -11.37
N GLY A 33 1.21 8.13 -10.57
CA GLY A 33 1.52 6.99 -9.72
C GLY A 33 0.49 6.74 -8.62
N ALA A 34 -0.33 7.72 -8.25
CA ALA A 34 -1.42 7.52 -7.30
C ALA A 34 -2.47 6.53 -7.86
N VAL A 35 -2.79 6.64 -9.16
CA VAL A 35 -3.67 5.69 -9.86
C VAL A 35 -3.04 4.29 -9.90
N VAL A 36 -1.73 4.21 -10.15
CA VAL A 36 -1.00 2.94 -10.14
C VAL A 36 -1.00 2.31 -8.75
N ALA A 37 -0.77 3.10 -7.70
CA ALA A 37 -0.79 2.62 -6.31
C ALA A 37 -2.17 2.13 -5.89
N VAL A 38 -3.25 2.82 -6.30
CA VAL A 38 -4.64 2.36 -6.09
C VAL A 38 -4.85 1.02 -6.79
N ALA A 39 -4.54 0.93 -8.08
CA ALA A 39 -4.72 -0.30 -8.86
C ALA A 39 -3.94 -1.48 -8.26
N ALA A 40 -2.66 -1.28 -7.95
CA ALA A 40 -1.81 -2.30 -7.35
C ALA A 40 -2.33 -2.76 -5.97
N SER A 41 -2.78 -1.82 -5.12
CA SER A 41 -3.28 -2.15 -3.79
C SER A 41 -4.62 -2.88 -3.83
N VAL A 42 -5.54 -2.47 -4.71
CA VAL A 42 -6.84 -3.13 -4.90
C VAL A 42 -6.66 -4.54 -5.46
N LEU A 43 -5.86 -4.68 -6.53
CA LEU A 43 -5.52 -6.01 -7.08
C LEU A 43 -4.80 -6.86 -6.03
N GLY A 44 -3.94 -6.25 -5.22
CA GLY A 44 -3.30 -6.89 -4.09
C GLY A 44 -4.30 -7.47 -3.11
N ALA A 45 -5.22 -6.65 -2.60
CA ALA A 45 -6.28 -7.09 -1.70
C ALA A 45 -7.12 -8.23 -2.29
N VAL A 46 -7.49 -8.14 -3.57
CA VAL A 46 -8.21 -9.23 -4.27
C VAL A 46 -7.40 -10.53 -4.22
N VAL A 47 -6.10 -10.50 -4.53
CA VAL A 47 -5.24 -11.70 -4.46
C VAL A 47 -5.20 -12.28 -3.04
N TYR A 48 -5.03 -11.45 -2.00
CA TYR A 48 -5.02 -11.93 -0.62
C TYR A 48 -6.38 -12.54 -0.21
N VAL A 49 -7.51 -11.94 -0.62
CA VAL A 49 -8.86 -12.46 -0.32
C VAL A 49 -9.13 -13.77 -1.05
N VAL A 50 -8.75 -13.88 -2.32
CA VAL A 50 -8.88 -15.11 -3.11
C VAL A 50 -8.05 -16.22 -2.46
N LEU A 51 -6.82 -15.92 -2.04
CA LEU A 51 -5.90 -16.85 -1.39
C LEU A 51 -6.00 -16.87 0.14
N ARG A 52 -7.11 -16.38 0.72
CA ARG A 52 -7.25 -16.17 2.18
C ARG A 52 -6.96 -17.39 3.06
N ARG A 53 -7.22 -18.59 2.53
CA ARG A 53 -6.93 -19.86 3.24
C ARG A 53 -5.44 -20.09 3.40
N SER A 54 -4.63 -19.67 2.42
CA SER A 54 -3.18 -19.77 2.47
C SER A 54 -2.55 -18.56 3.13
N ALA A 55 -3.07 -17.36 2.86
CA ALA A 55 -2.49 -16.10 3.32
C ALA A 55 -2.71 -15.83 4.82
N GLY A 56 -3.76 -16.42 5.42
CA GLY A 56 -4.10 -16.20 6.83
C GLY A 56 -4.85 -14.88 7.08
N PRO A 57 -5.58 -14.78 8.20
CA PRO A 57 -6.49 -13.66 8.47
C PRO A 57 -5.76 -12.31 8.64
N VAL A 58 -4.56 -12.31 9.22
CA VAL A 58 -3.79 -11.08 9.46
C VAL A 58 -3.37 -10.43 8.14
N ASN A 59 -2.81 -11.20 7.20
CA ASN A 59 -2.41 -10.67 5.90
C ASN A 59 -3.61 -10.19 5.09
N VAL A 60 -4.75 -10.89 5.14
CA VAL A 60 -5.98 -10.46 4.48
C VAL A 60 -6.47 -9.14 5.05
N ALA A 61 -6.51 -9.01 6.38
CA ALA A 61 -6.92 -7.77 7.03
C ALA A 61 -6.00 -6.60 6.66
N LEU A 62 -4.68 -6.80 6.71
CA LEU A 62 -3.71 -5.79 6.33
C LEU A 62 -3.82 -5.39 4.86
N ALA A 63 -4.04 -6.35 3.95
CA ALA A 63 -4.19 -6.06 2.52
C ALA A 63 -5.47 -5.28 2.21
N VAL A 64 -6.59 -5.63 2.84
CA VAL A 64 -7.85 -4.89 2.70
C VAL A 64 -7.75 -3.50 3.31
N ALA A 65 -7.20 -3.38 4.53
CA ALA A 65 -6.98 -2.10 5.19
C ALA A 65 -6.07 -1.19 4.35
N LEU A 66 -5.03 -1.75 3.74
CA LEU A 66 -4.14 -1.01 2.84
C LEU A 66 -4.87 -0.49 1.61
N ALA A 67 -5.66 -1.35 0.94
CA ALA A 67 -6.42 -0.93 -0.25
C ALA A 67 -7.42 0.19 0.08
N VAL A 68 -8.15 0.07 1.19
CA VAL A 68 -9.05 1.12 1.68
C VAL A 68 -8.25 2.40 1.99
N GLY A 69 -7.13 2.28 2.69
CA GLY A 69 -6.26 3.41 3.04
C GLY A 69 -5.73 4.14 1.81
N VAL A 70 -5.30 3.43 0.77
CA VAL A 70 -4.80 4.02 -0.48
C VAL A 70 -5.92 4.69 -1.28
N VAL A 71 -7.13 4.12 -1.32
CA VAL A 71 -8.29 4.78 -1.95
C VAL A 71 -8.67 6.06 -1.20
N ALA A 72 -8.67 6.02 0.14
CA ALA A 72 -8.89 7.22 0.96
C ALA A 72 -7.79 8.26 0.71
N GLN A 73 -6.52 7.84 0.62
CA GLN A 73 -5.40 8.73 0.30
C GLN A 73 -5.60 9.45 -1.03
N TYR A 74 -6.03 8.71 -2.07
CA TYR A 74 -6.34 9.27 -3.38
C TYR A 74 -7.45 10.33 -3.29
N ALA A 75 -8.56 10.01 -2.60
CA ALA A 75 -9.67 10.94 -2.42
C ALA A 75 -9.27 12.21 -1.64
N LEU A 76 -8.44 12.08 -0.60
CA LEU A 76 -7.90 13.22 0.15
C LEU A 76 -7.03 14.12 -0.74
N GLY A 77 -6.27 13.53 -1.66
CA GLY A 77 -5.44 14.26 -2.62
C GLY A 77 -6.29 15.08 -3.59
N GLU A 78 -7.33 14.46 -4.18
CA GLU A 78 -8.26 15.15 -5.08
C GLU A 78 -9.08 16.24 -4.35
N ALA A 79 -9.38 16.05 -3.06
CA ALA A 79 -10.06 17.04 -2.24
C ALA A 79 -9.16 18.21 -1.77
N GLY A 80 -7.85 18.17 -2.06
CA GLY A 80 -6.90 19.21 -1.65
C GLY A 80 -6.65 19.28 -0.14
N LEU A 81 -7.00 18.24 0.62
CA LEU A 81 -6.87 18.20 2.09
C LEU A 81 -5.43 17.84 2.50
N ALA A 82 -4.48 18.72 2.20
CA ALA A 82 -3.05 18.44 2.26
C ALA A 82 -2.54 17.91 3.61
N SER A 83 -2.92 18.51 4.74
CA SER A 83 -2.43 18.11 6.06
C SER A 83 -2.87 16.69 6.43
N VAL A 84 -4.15 16.38 6.24
CA VAL A 84 -4.72 15.05 6.48
C VAL A 84 -4.15 14.04 5.49
N HIS A 85 -4.01 14.42 4.21
CA HIS A 85 -3.40 13.60 3.16
C HIS A 85 -1.96 13.22 3.51
N ILE A 86 -1.12 14.15 3.97
CA ILE A 86 0.28 13.85 4.33
C ILE A 86 0.32 12.88 5.51
N PHE A 87 -0.44 13.15 6.58
CA PHE A 87 -0.49 12.28 7.75
C PHE A 87 -1.00 10.87 7.40
N TRP A 88 -2.07 10.78 6.62
CA TRP A 88 -2.64 9.51 6.19
C TRP A 88 -1.70 8.73 5.28
N GLY A 89 -0.93 9.42 4.44
CA GLY A 89 0.12 8.83 3.62
C GLY A 89 1.16 8.07 4.45
N VAL A 90 1.56 8.59 5.61
CA VAL A 90 2.47 7.90 6.54
C VAL A 90 1.84 6.61 7.08
N TRP A 91 0.56 6.65 7.46
CA TRP A 91 -0.17 5.45 7.88
C TRP A 91 -0.22 4.38 6.78
N VAL A 92 -0.49 4.78 5.54
CA VAL A 92 -0.48 3.88 4.37
C VAL A 92 0.88 3.21 4.21
N VAL A 93 1.99 3.95 4.33
CA VAL A 93 3.35 3.39 4.27
C VAL A 93 3.59 2.39 5.41
N MET A 94 3.14 2.69 6.63
CA MET A 94 3.28 1.80 7.78
C MET A 94 2.50 0.49 7.58
N ILE A 95 1.26 0.55 7.11
CA ILE A 95 0.46 -0.65 6.81
C ILE A 95 1.10 -1.47 5.69
N ALA A 96 1.60 -0.83 4.63
CA ALA A 96 2.29 -1.53 3.55
C ALA A 96 3.55 -2.26 4.03
N THR A 97 4.31 -1.63 4.93
CA THR A 97 5.46 -2.22 5.60
C THR A 97 5.04 -3.41 6.46
N ALA A 98 3.97 -3.26 7.26
CA ALA A 98 3.42 -4.33 8.09
C ALA A 98 2.94 -5.52 7.25
N LEU A 99 2.17 -5.28 6.18
CA LEU A 99 1.70 -6.31 5.24
C LEU A 99 2.88 -7.07 4.63
N THR A 100 3.90 -6.34 4.18
CA THR A 100 5.10 -6.95 3.58
C THR A 100 5.82 -7.81 4.61
N SER A 101 6.09 -7.28 5.79
CA SER A 101 6.77 -8.00 6.87
C SER A 101 5.99 -9.24 7.34
N TRP A 102 4.67 -9.14 7.47
CA TRP A 102 3.82 -10.28 7.82
C TRP A 102 3.76 -11.32 6.70
N THR A 103 3.69 -10.90 5.44
CA THR A 103 3.69 -11.81 4.30
C THR A 103 4.97 -12.64 4.24
N TYR A 104 6.14 -12.03 4.45
CA TYR A 104 7.42 -12.74 4.40
C TYR A 104 7.67 -13.65 5.62
N ARG A 105 6.99 -13.39 6.75
CA ARG A 105 7.06 -14.26 7.95
C ARG A 105 5.97 -15.33 7.98
N HIS A 106 5.01 -15.26 7.05
CA HIS A 106 3.87 -16.16 7.05
C HIS A 106 4.28 -17.54 6.58
N GLN A 107 4.01 -18.55 7.41
CA GLN A 107 4.22 -19.95 7.05
C GLN A 107 2.97 -20.48 6.34
N MET A 108 3.18 -21.23 5.26
CA MET A 108 2.07 -21.86 4.56
C MET A 108 1.52 -23.04 5.38
N PRO A 109 0.20 -23.35 5.27
CA PRO A 109 -0.41 -24.42 6.05
C PRO A 109 0.30 -25.79 5.95
N GLY A 110 0.98 -26.08 4.82
CA GLY A 110 1.75 -27.31 4.64
C GLY A 110 3.11 -27.33 5.35
N GLU A 111 3.69 -26.17 5.66
CA GLU A 111 4.99 -26.05 6.33
C GLU A 111 4.85 -26.28 7.85
N MET A 112 3.72 -25.87 8.43
CA MET A 112 3.40 -26.10 9.83
C MET A 112 3.19 -27.58 10.18
N SER A 113 2.84 -28.43 9.19
CA SER A 113 2.61 -29.85 9.40
C SER A 113 3.90 -30.70 9.33
N ALA A 114 5.01 -30.11 8.91
CA ALA A 114 6.29 -30.80 8.70
C ALA A 114 7.33 -30.52 9.80
N ALA A 115 6.99 -29.69 10.79
CA ALA A 115 7.81 -29.30 11.94
C ALA A 115 7.25 -29.93 13.23
#